data_AF-A0A355UDQ7-F1
#
_entry.id   AF-A0A355UDQ7-F1
#
_cell.length_a   1.000
_cell.length_b   1.000
_cell.length_c   1.000
_cell.angle_alpha   90.00
_cell.angle_beta   90.00
_cell.angle_gamma   90.00
#
_symmetry.space_group_name_H-M   'P 1'
#
loop_
_entity.id
_entity.type
_entity.pdbx_description
1 polymer ?
#
loop_
_entity_poly.entity_id
_entity_poly.type
_entity_poly.pdbx_seq_one_letter_code
_entity_poly.pdbx_strand_id
1 'polypeptide(L)'
;MNTAKEIVERLISLSDEEKIAQAKYFGIKGGIVLGITSPQIKSIAKEIKINHPLALELWQEEYYEARMIATLIADKNKITREQMD
;
A
#
# COMPACT_ATOMS: atom_id res chain seq x y z
N MET A 1 -4.72 3.36 14.25
CA MET A 1 -4.10 3.31 12.91
C MET A 1 -4.55 4.55 12.17
N ASN A 2 -3.86 5.65 12.42
CA ASN A 2 -4.33 6.95 11.98
C ASN A 2 -3.34 7.64 11.04
N THR A 3 -2.15 7.05 10.81
CA THR A 3 -1.11 7.62 9.94
C THR A 3 -0.53 6.61 8.97
N ALA A 4 -0.03 7.07 7.82
CA ALA A 4 0.63 6.21 6.83
C ALA A 4 1.80 5.43 7.43
N LYS A 5 2.57 6.07 8.33
CA LYS A 5 3.68 5.44 9.05
C LYS A 5 3.26 4.21 9.85
N GLU A 6 2.18 4.30 10.64
CA GLU A 6 1.67 3.14 11.39
C GLU A 6 1.25 1.99 10.47
N ILE A 7 0.68 2.31 9.31
CA ILE A 7 0.28 1.31 8.32
C ILE A 7 1.51 0.65 7.73
N VAL A 8 2.52 1.44 7.33
CA VAL A 8 3.80 0.96 6.83
C VAL A 8 4.49 0.07 7.87
N GLU A 9 4.55 0.47 9.15
CA GLU A 9 5.10 -0.36 10.23
C GLU A 9 4.32 -1.68 10.39
N ARG A 10 2.99 -1.65 10.28
CA ARG A 10 2.18 -2.87 10.29
C ARG A 10 2.47 -3.76 9.08
N LEU A 11 2.62 -3.17 7.89
CA LEU A 11 2.97 -3.91 6.68
C LEU A 11 4.35 -4.56 6.82
N ILE A 12 5.33 -3.84 7.35
CA ILE A 12 6.67 -4.36 7.63
C ILE A 12 6.60 -5.49 8.67
N SER A 13 5.79 -5.36 9.72
CA SER A 13 5.61 -6.43 10.70
C SER A 13 4.89 -7.67 10.14
N LEU A 14 4.14 -7.51 9.05
CA LEU A 14 3.51 -8.61 8.29
C LEU A 14 4.36 -9.07 7.11
N SER A 15 5.51 -8.43 6.89
CA SER A 15 6.41 -8.76 5.80
C SER A 15 7.03 -10.12 6.05
N ASP A 16 7.19 -10.87 4.96
CA ASP A 16 7.64 -12.24 5.00
C ASP A 16 8.87 -12.34 4.11
N GLU A 17 10.05 -12.43 4.74
CA GLU A 17 11.35 -12.39 4.07
C GLU A 17 11.47 -13.46 2.96
N GLU A 18 10.79 -14.60 3.12
CA GLU A 18 10.74 -15.67 2.12
C GLU A 18 9.96 -15.24 0.86
N LYS A 19 8.87 -14.49 1.04
CA LYS A 19 8.08 -13.91 -0.05
C LYS A 19 8.76 -12.70 -0.68
N ILE A 20 9.51 -11.92 0.10
CA ILE A 20 10.34 -10.83 -0.41
C ILE A 20 11.42 -11.39 -1.34
N ALA A 21 12.05 -12.51 -0.98
CA ALA A 21 13.02 -13.19 -1.83
C ALA A 21 12.41 -13.69 -3.14
N GLN A 22 11.19 -14.26 -3.12
CA GLN A 22 10.45 -14.61 -4.33
C GLN A 22 10.09 -13.39 -5.18
N ALA A 23 9.61 -12.31 -4.57
CA ALA A 23 9.28 -11.07 -5.28
C ALA A 23 10.50 -10.44 -5.98
N LYS A 24 11.65 -10.46 -5.31
CA LYS A 24 12.93 -10.03 -5.87
C LYS A 24 13.38 -10.93 -7.02
N TYR A 25 13.13 -12.24 -6.91
CA TYR A 25 13.39 -13.21 -7.98
C TYR A 25 12.54 -12.93 -9.23
N PHE A 26 11.27 -12.53 -9.05
CA PHE A 26 10.37 -12.13 -10.15
C PHE A 26 10.65 -10.73 -10.74
N GLY A 27 11.66 -10.02 -10.22
CA GLY A 27 12.13 -8.77 -10.83
C GLY A 27 11.11 -7.64 -10.78
N ILE A 28 10.29 -7.57 -9.73
CA ILE A 28 9.37 -6.44 -9.51
C ILE A 28 10.22 -5.16 -9.39
N LYS A 29 10.28 -4.39 -10.47
CA LYS A 29 10.90 -3.06 -10.53
C LYS A 29 9.80 -2.03 -10.30
N GLY A 30 9.83 -1.34 -9.16
CA GLY A 30 8.85 -0.29 -8.87
C GLY A 30 8.68 0.14 -7.40
N GLY A 31 9.41 -0.48 -6.46
CA GLY A 31 9.36 -0.13 -5.04
C GLY A 31 9.86 -1.27 -4.15
N ILE A 32 9.81 -1.08 -2.83
CA ILE A 32 10.11 -2.11 -1.83
C ILE A 32 8.88 -3.03 -1.74
N VAL A 33 9.07 -4.32 -2.03
CA VAL A 33 8.03 -5.34 -1.90
C VAL A 33 8.18 -6.02 -0.54
N LEU A 34 7.11 -6.06 0.24
CA LEU A 34 7.07 -6.66 1.58
C LEU A 34 6.58 -8.12 1.55
N GLY A 35 6.11 -8.60 0.39
CA GLY A 35 5.66 -9.99 0.22
C GLY A 35 4.28 -10.25 0.83
N ILE A 36 3.48 -9.20 0.99
CA ILE A 36 2.17 -9.30 1.64
C ILE A 36 1.13 -9.76 0.61
N THR A 37 0.23 -10.64 1.04
CA THR A 37 -0.77 -11.20 0.14
C THR A 37 -1.92 -10.22 -0.13
N SER A 38 -2.47 -10.24 -1.35
CA SER A 38 -3.63 -9.45 -1.75
C SER A 38 -4.82 -9.49 -0.76
N PRO A 39 -5.20 -10.62 -0.14
CA PRO A 39 -6.24 -10.64 0.90
C PRO A 39 -5.88 -9.85 2.15
N GLN A 40 -4.62 -9.86 2.61
CA GLN A 40 -4.19 -9.06 3.77
C GLN A 40 -4.27 -7.56 3.45
N ILE A 41 -3.79 -7.15 2.27
CA ILE A 41 -3.88 -5.77 1.77
C ILE A 41 -5.33 -5.30 1.76
N LYS A 42 -6.23 -6.10 1.18
CA LYS A 42 -7.68 -5.80 1.16
C LYS A 42 -8.28 -5.73 2.56
N SER A 43 -7.83 -6.58 3.48
CA SER A 43 -8.30 -6.55 4.87
C SER A 43 -7.91 -5.25 5.57
N ILE A 44 -6.66 -4.82 5.45
CA ILE A 44 -6.16 -3.56 6.02
C ILE A 44 -6.89 -2.36 5.39
N ALA A 45 -7.05 -2.33 4.07
CA ALA A 45 -7.79 -1.28 3.37
C ALA A 45 -9.27 -1.22 3.83
N LYS A 46 -9.89 -2.37 4.11
CA LYS A 46 -11.26 -2.44 4.61
C LYS A 46 -11.39 -1.92 6.05
N GLU A 47 -10.38 -2.14 6.90
CA GLU A 47 -10.31 -1.57 8.25
C GLU A 47 -10.22 -0.03 8.20
N ILE A 48 -9.40 0.50 7.29
CA ILE A 48 -9.20 1.95 7.10
C ILE A 48 -10.42 2.62 6.46
N LYS A 49 -11.08 1.92 5.52
CA LYS A 49 -12.13 2.46 4.63
C LYS A 49 -11.62 3.59 3.73
N ILE A 50 -12.53 4.36 3.12
CA ILE A 50 -12.17 5.47 2.24
C ILE A 50 -11.57 6.60 3.06
N ASN A 51 -10.29 6.90 2.80
CA ASN A 51 -9.56 7.99 3.42
C ASN A 51 -8.55 8.56 2.41
N HIS A 52 -8.98 9.56 1.64
CA HIS A 52 -8.17 10.18 0.59
C HIS A 52 -6.87 10.83 1.08
N PRO A 53 -6.81 11.63 2.18
CA PRO A 53 -5.54 12.19 2.63
C PRO A 53 -4.53 11.10 3.01
N LEU A 54 -5.00 10.04 3.68
CA LEU A 54 -4.15 8.89 4.02
C LEU A 54 -3.70 8.11 2.77
N ALA A 55 -4.54 8.06 1.73
CA ALA A 55 -4.17 7.48 0.45
C ALA A 55 -2.98 8.22 -0.17
N LEU A 56 -2.99 9.55 -0.14
CA LEU A 56 -1.90 10.36 -0.68
C LEU A 56 -0.61 10.16 0.10
N GLU A 57 -0.68 10.10 1.42
CA GLU A 57 0.49 9.78 2.26
C GLU A 57 1.07 8.41 1.90
N LEU A 58 0.23 7.38 1.82
CA LEU A 58 0.65 6.02 1.43
C LEU A 58 1.16 5.93 -0.01
N TRP A 59 0.70 6.81 -0.91
CA TRP A 59 1.15 6.85 -2.30
C TRP A 59 2.58 7.40 -2.41
N GLN A 60 2.95 8.34 -1.54
CA GLN A 60 4.32 8.87 -1.47
C GLN A 60 5.33 7.83 -0.97
N GLU A 61 4.87 6.80 -0.28
CA GLU A 61 5.73 5.72 0.20
C GLU A 61 6.30 4.88 -0.96
N GLU A 62 7.51 4.36 -0.76
CA GLU A 62 8.21 3.51 -1.74
C GLU A 62 7.75 2.04 -1.69
N TYR A 63 6.83 1.68 -0.79
CA TYR A 63 6.35 0.31 -0.63
C TYR A 63 5.23 -0.02 -1.63
N TYR A 64 5.40 -1.13 -2.35
CA TYR A 64 4.44 -1.58 -3.35
C TYR A 64 3.05 -1.83 -2.75
N GLU A 65 3.02 -2.49 -1.59
CA GLU A 65 1.77 -2.79 -0.89
C GLU A 65 1.13 -1.54 -0.25
N ALA A 66 1.92 -0.56 0.18
CA ALA A 66 1.39 0.72 0.66
C ALA A 66 0.65 1.46 -0.46
N ARG A 67 1.24 1.51 -1.66
CA ARG A 67 0.58 2.09 -2.85
C ARG A 67 -0.68 1.31 -3.24
N MET A 68 -0.68 -0.01 -3.15
CA MET A 68 -1.92 -0.78 -3.36
C MET A 68 -3.01 -0.38 -2.36
N ILE A 69 -2.69 -0.27 -1.07
CA ILE A 69 -3.66 0.20 -0.07
C ILE A 69 -4.13 1.61 -0.41
N ALA A 70 -3.22 2.52 -0.78
CA ALA A 70 -3.57 3.88 -1.20
C ALA A 70 -4.67 3.88 -2.27
N THR A 71 -4.52 3.08 -3.33
CA THR A 71 -5.54 2.99 -4.40
C THR A 71 -6.89 2.45 -3.91
N LEU A 72 -6.90 1.59 -2.89
CA LEU A 72 -8.12 1.00 -2.34
C LEU A 72 -8.85 1.95 -1.38
N ILE A 73 -8.11 2.81 -0.68
CA ILE A 73 -8.67 3.78 0.28
C ILE A 73 -8.86 5.17 -0.33
N ALA A 74 -8.36 5.42 -1.53
CA ALA A 74 -8.55 6.69 -2.23
C ALA A 74 -10.03 6.91 -2.59
N ASP A 75 -10.53 8.12 -2.32
CA ASP A 75 -11.88 8.51 -2.74
C ASP A 75 -11.90 8.84 -4.23
N LYS A 76 -12.52 7.97 -5.03
CA LYS A 76 -12.68 8.15 -6.49
C LYS A 76 -13.32 9.47 -6.90
N ASN A 77 -14.14 10.08 -6.04
CA ASN A 77 -14.80 11.36 -6.34
C ASN A 77 -13.88 12.56 -6.06
N LYS A 78 -12.81 12.35 -5.29
CA LYS A 78 -11.78 13.35 -5.00
C LYS A 78 -10.56 13.22 -5.89
N ILE A 79 -10.41 12.12 -6.62
CA ILE A 79 -9.39 11.99 -7.66
C ILE A 79 -9.78 12.93 -8.80
N THR A 80 -9.15 14.11 -8.82
CA THR A 80 -9.25 15.05 -9.94
C THR A 80 -8.45 14.50 -11.12
N ARG A 81 -8.81 14.90 -12.35
CA ARG A 81 -8.09 14.47 -13.57
C ARG A 81 -6.58 14.74 -13.52
N GLU A 82 -6.15 15.75 -12.75
CA GLU A 82 -4.74 16.09 -12.55
C GLU A 82 -3.94 15.09 -11.70
N GLN A 83 -4.60 14.22 -10.92
CA GLN A 83 -3.92 13.18 -10.13
C GLN A 83 -3.72 11.86 -10.92
N MET A 84 -4.26 11.77 -12.14
CA MET A 84 -4.16 10.57 -12.99
C MET A 84 -3.05 10.68 -14.06
N ASP A 85 -2.39 11.83 -14.18
CA ASP A 85 -1.37 12.12 -15.20
C ASP A 85 0.06 11.82 -14.71
#